data_AF-A0A4D9CZE9-F1
#
_entry.id   AF-A0A4D9CZE9-F1
#
_cell.length_a   1.000
_cell.length_b   1.000
_cell.length_c   1.000
_cell.angle_alpha   90.00
_cell.angle_beta   90.00
_cell.angle_gamma   90.00
#
_symmetry.space_group_name_H-M   'P 1'
#
loop_
_entity.id
_entity.type
_entity.pdbx_description
1 polymer ?
#
loop_
_entity_poly.entity_id
_entity_poly.type
_entity_poly.pdbx_seq_one_letter_code
_entity_poly.pdbx_strand_id
1 'polypeptide(L)'
;MSAYAVTPISEGQDVAVPILDPSTNTNSGSIEFANVTAPGIVVVVDVVPDSTDLLFVPPSIFVLGDPSTYKSISTDASFSGDITVCLSYLPSAFPLGTRPRLYNFVDEVWVDVTTRVDPAAPLVCGVVTSSSPFALGTVRSQVTPISEGQDVAVPILDASTNTNSGSIEFANVTAPGVLVVVDVVPDSTDPLFVPPSSFVLGDPSTYKSISTDASFSGDITVCLSYLPSAFPLGTRPRLYNFVDEVWVDVTTRVDPAAPLVCGVVTSSSPFALGTVTSPTVLAQAYLKSLLHHPGRRFTVFLDLLILERPQEDVVVSCLLGGNSSALHVEGQATWLLQGRSTKVFKRARLGDEALSFKRGVLKPNTWKPKLRYIKTEDELAWTLPAGGIVLGKSYKIKWRIYLGRAVASGTELPLTVSVAEWIENLVVSVK
;
A
#
# COMPACT_ATOMS: atom_id res chain seq x y z
N MET A 1 26.26 -17.32 32.06
CA MET A 1 25.42 -16.30 32.73
C MET A 1 24.88 -15.43 31.64
N SER A 2 23.55 -15.42 31.43
CA SER A 2 22.92 -14.50 30.49
C SER A 2 23.09 -13.08 31.02
N ALA A 3 23.58 -12.17 30.18
CA ALA A 3 23.75 -10.79 30.56
C ALA A 3 22.39 -10.05 30.46
N TYR A 4 22.11 -9.15 31.39
CA TYR A 4 20.84 -8.45 31.48
C TYR A 4 21.03 -6.96 31.81
N ALA A 5 20.13 -6.13 31.28
CA ALA A 5 20.02 -4.71 31.57
C ALA A 5 18.71 -4.44 32.31
N VAL A 6 18.75 -3.54 33.30
CA VAL A 6 17.57 -3.12 34.07
C VAL A 6 17.42 -1.62 33.95
N THR A 7 16.24 -1.16 33.55
CA THR A 7 15.97 0.27 33.37
C THR A 7 14.67 0.64 34.10
N PRO A 8 14.69 1.60 35.03
CA PRO A 8 13.47 2.05 35.68
C PRO A 8 12.57 2.78 34.68
N ILE A 9 11.25 2.60 34.82
CA ILE A 9 10.23 3.26 34.03
C ILE A 9 9.23 3.98 34.93
N SER A 10 8.87 5.21 34.56
CA SER A 10 7.95 6.06 35.32
C SER A 10 6.59 6.12 34.65
N GLU A 11 5.55 6.51 35.40
CA GLU A 11 4.21 6.76 34.84
C GLU A 11 4.23 7.87 33.80
N GLY A 12 3.41 7.73 32.76
CA GLY A 12 3.33 8.70 31.68
C GLY A 12 2.71 8.14 30.40
N GLN A 13 2.47 9.03 29.45
CA GLN A 13 2.15 8.68 28.06
C GLN A 13 3.45 8.59 27.26
N ASP A 14 3.48 7.69 26.27
CA ASP A 14 4.58 7.53 25.30
C ASP A 14 5.95 7.40 25.98
N VAL A 15 6.03 6.53 26.99
CA VAL A 15 7.23 6.37 27.82
C VAL A 15 8.21 5.43 27.13
N ALA A 16 9.32 6.01 26.65
CA ALA A 16 10.39 5.26 25.99
C ALA A 16 11.55 4.92 26.96
N VAL A 17 12.03 3.69 26.90
CA VAL A 17 13.24 3.21 27.57
C VAL A 17 14.25 2.69 26.53
N PRO A 18 15.55 3.00 26.66
CA PRO A 18 16.56 2.46 25.76
C PRO A 18 16.79 0.97 26.05
N ILE A 19 17.08 0.21 25.00
CA ILE A 19 17.58 -1.16 25.13
C ILE A 19 19.09 -1.07 25.14
N LEU A 20 19.72 -1.39 26.26
CA LEU A 20 21.18 -1.39 26.37
C LEU A 20 21.71 -2.80 26.13
N ASP A 21 22.75 -2.91 25.31
CA ASP A 21 23.54 -4.13 25.22
C ASP A 21 24.23 -4.36 26.57
N PRO A 22 23.96 -5.48 27.26
CA PRO A 22 24.47 -5.74 28.60
C PRO A 22 26.00 -5.85 28.69
N SER A 23 26.67 -6.16 27.58
CA SER A 23 28.12 -6.39 27.54
C SER A 23 28.92 -5.11 27.25
N THR A 24 28.34 -4.20 26.46
CA THR A 24 29.00 -2.98 25.99
C THR A 24 28.39 -1.70 26.58
N ASN A 25 27.21 -1.80 27.21
CA ASN A 25 26.38 -0.68 27.65
C ASN A 25 26.08 0.33 26.53
N THR A 26 26.06 -0.14 25.28
CA THR A 26 25.71 0.66 24.11
C THR A 26 24.21 0.57 23.84
N ASN A 27 23.65 1.61 23.21
CA ASN A 27 22.25 1.58 22.84
C ASN A 27 22.03 0.62 21.65
N SER A 28 21.18 -0.38 21.86
CA SER A 28 20.83 -1.44 20.92
C SER A 28 19.35 -1.38 20.51
N GLY A 29 18.63 -0.31 20.86
CA GLY A 29 17.22 -0.14 20.48
C GLY A 29 16.42 0.66 21.50
N SER A 30 15.10 0.57 21.42
CA SER A 30 14.18 1.20 22.37
C SER A 30 12.90 0.39 22.53
N ILE A 31 12.26 0.57 23.68
CA ILE A 31 10.92 0.07 23.99
C ILE A 31 10.09 1.27 24.39
N GLU A 32 8.97 1.49 23.73
CA GLU A 32 8.05 2.60 24.01
C GLU A 32 6.69 2.06 24.42
N PHE A 33 6.20 2.49 25.57
CA PHE A 33 4.89 2.14 26.10
C PHE A 33 3.92 3.28 25.84
N ALA A 34 2.79 3.00 25.19
CA ALA A 34 1.77 4.02 24.92
C ALA A 34 1.29 4.72 26.21
N ASN A 35 1.06 3.96 27.29
CA ASN A 35 0.70 4.52 28.59
C ASN A 35 1.13 3.64 29.76
N VAL A 36 2.01 4.14 30.62
CA VAL A 36 2.43 3.50 31.88
C VAL A 36 1.55 4.02 33.02
N THR A 37 0.77 3.13 33.62
CA THR A 37 -0.21 3.42 34.69
C THR A 37 0.30 3.19 36.10
N ALA A 38 1.40 2.43 36.26
CA ALA A 38 2.16 2.34 37.50
C ALA A 38 3.65 2.16 37.18
N PRO A 39 4.58 2.79 37.92
CA PRO A 39 6.01 2.69 37.65
C PRO A 39 6.53 1.27 37.89
N GLY A 40 7.69 0.96 37.34
CA GLY A 40 8.32 -0.34 37.49
C GLY A 40 9.73 -0.36 36.93
N ILE A 41 10.19 -1.55 36.57
CA ILE A 41 11.45 -1.80 35.89
C ILE A 41 11.20 -2.59 34.61
N VAL A 42 11.93 -2.23 33.57
CA VAL A 42 12.06 -3.03 32.35
C VAL A 42 13.37 -3.79 32.44
N VAL A 43 13.31 -5.10 32.22
CA VAL A 43 14.46 -6.00 32.20
C VAL A 43 14.63 -6.52 30.78
N VAL A 44 15.82 -6.34 30.22
CA VAL A 44 16.18 -6.90 28.92
C VAL A 44 17.29 -7.92 29.12
N VAL A 45 17.12 -9.11 28.55
CA VAL A 45 18.06 -10.23 28.64
C VAL A 45 18.44 -10.67 27.24
N ASP A 46 19.75 -10.81 27.00
CA ASP A 46 20.25 -11.50 25.81
C ASP A 46 20.09 -12.99 26.01
N VAL A 47 19.27 -13.60 25.16
CA VAL A 47 19.01 -15.03 25.24
C VAL A 47 19.94 -15.75 24.27
N VAL A 48 20.74 -16.66 24.79
CA VAL A 48 21.44 -17.64 23.97
C VAL A 48 20.48 -18.81 23.81
N PRO A 49 19.94 -19.06 22.61
CA PRO A 49 19.01 -20.17 22.41
C PRO A 49 19.73 -21.49 22.72
N ASP A 50 19.17 -22.30 23.63
CA ASP A 50 19.62 -23.67 23.80
C ASP A 50 19.05 -24.50 22.64
N SER A 51 19.91 -25.15 21.86
CA SER A 51 19.52 -26.02 20.75
C SER A 51 18.57 -27.17 21.13
N THR A 52 18.41 -27.45 22.42
CA THR A 52 17.49 -28.47 22.96
C THR A 52 16.12 -27.92 23.39
N ASP A 53 15.96 -26.61 23.45
CA ASP A 53 14.71 -25.97 23.84
C ASP A 53 13.90 -25.56 22.60
N LEU A 54 12.74 -26.22 22.42
CA LEU A 54 11.83 -26.00 21.30
C LEU A 54 11.28 -24.57 21.25
N LEU A 55 11.33 -23.82 22.37
CA LEU A 55 10.95 -22.40 22.43
C LEU A 55 11.84 -21.51 21.55
N PHE A 56 13.04 -21.98 21.20
CA PHE A 56 14.00 -21.22 20.41
C PHE A 56 14.15 -21.71 18.97
N VAL A 57 13.36 -22.71 18.55
CA VAL A 57 13.39 -23.17 17.16
C VAL A 57 12.64 -22.14 16.30
N PRO A 58 13.32 -21.40 15.40
CA PRO A 58 12.65 -20.49 14.49
C PRO A 58 11.65 -21.25 13.61
N PRO A 59 10.52 -20.65 13.16
CA PRO A 59 9.68 -21.26 12.16
C PRO A 59 10.50 -21.70 10.95
N SER A 60 10.13 -22.80 10.30
CA SER A 60 10.89 -23.35 9.15
C SER A 60 11.08 -22.39 7.95
N ILE A 61 10.33 -21.28 7.93
CA ILE A 61 10.37 -20.19 6.96
C ILE A 61 11.28 -19.00 7.40
N PHE A 62 11.86 -19.07 8.59
CA PHE A 62 12.62 -18.00 9.23
C PHE A 62 14.08 -18.40 9.38
N VAL A 63 14.97 -17.57 8.84
CA VAL A 63 16.43 -17.72 8.97
C VAL A 63 16.92 -16.62 9.90
N LEU A 64 17.40 -17.01 11.07
CA LEU A 64 18.01 -16.08 12.02
C LEU A 64 19.20 -15.36 11.36
N GLY A 65 19.47 -14.14 11.82
CA GLY A 65 20.75 -13.50 11.50
C GLY A 65 21.93 -14.33 12.01
N ASP A 66 23.11 -14.14 11.45
CA ASP A 66 24.37 -14.70 11.93
C ASP A 66 25.34 -13.58 12.34
N PRO A 67 25.51 -13.29 13.64
CA PRO A 67 25.03 -14.08 14.79
C PRO A 67 23.53 -13.92 15.08
N SER A 68 22.93 -14.97 15.63
CA SER A 68 21.50 -14.97 15.99
C SER A 68 21.25 -14.00 17.14
N THR A 69 20.23 -13.16 17.00
CA THR A 69 19.84 -12.19 18.04
C THR A 69 18.49 -12.57 18.64
N TYR A 70 18.50 -12.87 19.94
CA TYR A 70 17.28 -13.04 20.74
C TYR A 70 17.31 -12.07 21.92
N LYS A 71 16.19 -11.38 22.14
CA LYS A 71 16.00 -10.47 23.28
C LYS A 71 14.77 -10.91 24.05
N SER A 72 14.95 -11.18 25.34
CA SER A 72 13.83 -11.30 26.26
C SER A 72 13.62 -9.97 26.97
N ILE A 73 12.41 -9.45 26.92
CA ILE A 73 11.98 -8.20 27.53
C ILE A 73 10.89 -8.53 28.56
N SER A 74 11.04 -8.12 29.80
CA SER A 74 9.98 -8.22 30.80
C SER A 74 9.84 -6.92 31.57
N THR A 75 8.67 -6.68 32.15
CA THR A 75 8.40 -5.50 32.97
C THR A 75 7.46 -5.85 34.11
N ASP A 76 7.64 -5.22 35.27
CA ASP A 76 6.67 -5.24 36.37
C ASP A 76 5.81 -3.96 36.44
N ALA A 77 6.06 -3.00 35.55
CA ALA A 77 5.24 -1.81 35.41
C ALA A 77 3.83 -2.17 34.94
N SER A 78 2.83 -1.45 35.44
CA SER A 78 1.48 -1.54 34.88
C SER A 78 1.36 -0.59 33.70
N PHE A 79 0.82 -1.05 32.58
CA PHE A 79 0.64 -0.24 31.38
C PHE A 79 -0.67 -0.60 30.65
N SER A 80 -1.07 0.26 29.72
CA SER A 80 -2.22 0.06 28.83
C SER A 80 -1.88 0.53 27.42
N GLY A 81 -2.49 -0.10 26.41
CA GLY A 81 -2.20 0.18 25.01
C GLY A 81 -1.04 -0.64 24.48
N ASP A 82 -0.54 -0.26 23.31
CA ASP A 82 0.50 -1.01 22.60
C ASP A 82 1.91 -0.68 23.12
N ILE A 83 2.83 -1.60 22.84
CA ILE A 83 4.27 -1.44 23.03
C ILE A 83 4.92 -1.39 21.66
N THR A 84 5.71 -0.35 21.39
CA THR A 84 6.59 -0.30 20.22
C THR A 84 7.97 -0.77 20.61
N VAL A 85 8.46 -1.85 19.99
CA VAL A 85 9.80 -2.38 20.20
C VAL A 85 10.63 -2.14 18.96
N CYS A 86 11.76 -1.47 19.10
CA CYS A 86 12.72 -1.24 18.03
C CYS A 86 14.08 -1.82 18.41
N LEU A 87 14.60 -2.75 17.62
CA LEU A 87 15.89 -3.39 17.82
C LEU A 87 16.89 -2.96 16.75
N SER A 88 18.08 -2.57 17.17
CA SER A 88 19.21 -2.37 16.26
C SER A 88 19.66 -3.72 15.71
N TYR A 89 20.09 -3.75 14.46
CA TYR A 89 20.58 -4.96 13.81
C TYR A 89 21.90 -4.73 13.10
N LEU A 90 22.69 -5.78 12.92
CA LEU A 90 23.91 -5.74 12.13
C LEU A 90 23.57 -6.12 10.68
N PRO A 91 23.72 -5.24 9.69
CA PRO A 91 23.34 -5.56 8.31
C PRO A 91 24.07 -6.80 7.76
N SER A 92 25.34 -7.00 8.13
CA SER A 92 26.12 -8.17 7.71
C SER A 92 25.66 -9.49 8.34
N ALA A 93 24.81 -9.45 9.36
CA ALA A 93 24.23 -10.66 9.95
C ALA A 93 23.15 -11.28 9.04
N PHE A 94 22.72 -10.58 8.00
CA PHE A 94 21.70 -11.05 7.09
C PHE A 94 22.28 -11.17 5.68
N PRO A 95 21.81 -12.14 4.87
CA PRO A 95 22.24 -12.23 3.48
C PRO A 95 21.97 -10.90 2.75
N LEU A 96 22.89 -10.50 1.89
CA LEU A 96 22.75 -9.28 1.10
C LEU A 96 21.40 -9.27 0.36
N GLY A 97 20.68 -8.16 0.47
CA GLY A 97 19.38 -7.99 -0.16
C GLY A 97 18.23 -8.75 0.51
N THR A 98 18.35 -9.12 1.79
CA THR A 98 17.22 -9.63 2.58
C THR A 98 16.61 -8.55 3.49
N ARG A 99 15.34 -8.72 3.83
CA ARG A 99 14.63 -7.85 4.78
C ARG A 99 14.73 -8.40 6.21
N PRO A 100 15.43 -7.72 7.15
CA PRO A 100 15.35 -8.10 8.54
C PRO A 100 13.92 -7.91 9.04
N ARG A 101 13.49 -8.83 9.88
CA ARG A 101 12.16 -8.92 10.47
C ARG A 101 12.30 -9.05 11.98
N LEU A 102 11.40 -8.39 12.70
CA LEU A 102 11.22 -8.55 14.14
C LEU A 102 10.07 -9.52 14.37
N TYR A 103 10.39 -10.65 15.01
CA TYR A 103 9.39 -11.62 15.43
C TYR A 103 9.17 -11.54 16.93
N ASN A 104 7.91 -11.68 17.37
CA ASN A 104 7.53 -11.86 18.76
C ASN A 104 6.94 -13.26 18.94
N PHE A 105 7.34 -13.96 19.99
CA PHE A 105 6.81 -15.28 20.33
C PHE A 105 5.60 -15.15 21.26
N VAL A 106 4.42 -15.44 20.72
CA VAL A 106 3.14 -15.34 21.43
C VAL A 106 2.36 -16.64 21.22
N ASP A 107 1.79 -17.19 22.29
CA ASP A 107 0.97 -18.42 22.24
C ASP A 107 1.65 -19.60 21.52
N GLU A 108 2.93 -19.83 21.84
CA GLU A 108 3.78 -20.88 21.25
C GLU A 108 4.09 -20.70 19.74
N VAL A 109 3.81 -19.52 19.18
CA VAL A 109 4.04 -19.21 17.76
C VAL A 109 4.86 -17.93 17.61
N TRP A 110 5.87 -17.97 16.75
CA TRP A 110 6.56 -16.77 16.30
C TRP A 110 5.72 -16.03 15.26
N VAL A 111 5.37 -14.79 15.59
CA VAL A 111 4.58 -13.90 14.73
C VAL A 111 5.48 -12.78 14.22
N ASP A 112 5.46 -12.51 12.90
CA ASP A 112 6.13 -11.33 12.33
C ASP A 112 5.37 -10.09 12.80
N VAL A 113 6.04 -9.27 13.61
CA VAL A 113 5.48 -8.01 14.14
C VAL A 113 6.11 -6.80 13.49
N THR A 114 6.89 -7.00 12.42
CA THR A 114 7.62 -5.92 11.74
C THR A 114 6.68 -4.87 11.19
N THR A 115 6.72 -3.67 11.76
CA THR A 115 6.00 -2.50 11.27
C THR A 115 6.91 -1.58 10.45
N ARG A 116 8.20 -1.51 10.78
CA ARG A 116 9.17 -0.65 10.09
C ARG A 116 10.55 -1.27 10.08
N VAL A 117 11.26 -1.08 8.97
CA VAL A 117 12.70 -1.34 8.85
C VAL A 117 13.35 -0.03 8.41
N ASP A 118 14.36 0.41 9.15
CA ASP A 118 15.17 1.58 8.81
C ASP A 118 16.59 1.10 8.49
N PRO A 119 17.03 1.16 7.23
CA PRO A 119 18.39 0.75 6.86
C PRO A 119 19.43 1.86 7.10
N ALA A 120 19.02 3.14 7.09
CA ALA A 120 19.92 4.28 7.29
C ALA A 120 20.36 4.39 8.75
N ALA A 121 19.48 4.05 9.67
CA ALA A 121 19.80 3.77 11.07
C ALA A 121 19.35 2.33 11.35
N PRO A 122 20.24 1.31 11.22
CA PRO A 122 19.89 -0.10 11.08
C PRO A 122 19.06 -0.62 12.26
N LEU A 123 17.74 -0.45 12.14
CA LEU A 123 16.75 -0.63 13.17
C LEU A 123 15.54 -1.35 12.55
N VAL A 124 14.98 -2.30 13.28
CA VAL A 124 13.72 -2.95 12.93
C VAL A 124 12.75 -2.78 14.09
N CYS A 125 11.55 -2.29 13.78
CA CYS A 125 10.53 -1.99 14.75
C CYS A 125 9.28 -2.84 14.55
N GLY A 126 8.57 -3.09 15.65
CA GLY A 126 7.28 -3.76 15.66
C GLY A 126 6.40 -3.29 16.81
N VAL A 127 5.10 -3.49 16.66
CA VAL A 127 4.08 -3.11 17.66
C VAL A 127 3.46 -4.37 18.23
N VAL A 128 3.41 -4.47 19.55
CA VAL A 128 3.01 -5.68 20.28
C VAL A 128 2.20 -5.34 21.53
N THR A 129 1.40 -6.28 22.00
CA THR A 129 0.58 -6.13 23.22
C THR A 129 1.10 -6.93 24.42
N SER A 130 2.11 -7.77 24.19
CA SER A 130 2.80 -8.57 25.20
C SER A 130 4.31 -8.48 25.00
N SER A 131 5.06 -8.65 26.10
CA SER A 131 6.51 -8.64 26.08
C SER A 131 7.07 -10.06 25.93
N SER A 132 8.01 -10.25 24.98
CA SER A 132 9.03 -11.32 24.93
C SER A 132 8.59 -12.78 24.71
N PRO A 133 9.46 -13.61 24.09
CA PRO A 133 10.76 -13.26 23.48
C PRO A 133 10.66 -12.67 22.08
N PHE A 134 11.71 -11.92 21.71
CA PHE A 134 11.91 -11.35 20.38
C PHE A 134 13.09 -12.00 19.69
N ALA A 135 12.99 -12.18 18.36
CA ALA A 135 14.09 -12.65 17.52
C ALA A 135 14.22 -11.78 16.28
N LEU A 136 15.47 -11.62 15.82
CA LEU A 136 15.78 -11.02 14.53
C LEU A 136 16.20 -12.08 13.52
N GLY A 137 15.66 -11.98 12.32
CA GLY A 137 15.97 -12.87 11.21
C GLY A 137 15.38 -12.35 9.92
N THR A 138 15.37 -13.19 8.92
CA THR A 138 14.87 -12.91 7.57
C THR A 138 13.92 -14.03 7.16
N VAL A 139 13.06 -13.73 6.20
CA VAL A 139 12.28 -14.77 5.55
C VAL A 139 13.19 -15.59 4.63
N ARG A 140 13.01 -16.91 4.64
CA ARG A 140 13.80 -17.83 3.82
C ARG A 140 13.61 -17.51 2.34
N SER A 141 14.71 -17.40 1.60
CA SER A 141 14.66 -17.28 0.15
C SER A 141 13.93 -18.48 -0.45
N GLN A 142 13.07 -18.23 -1.43
CA GLN A 142 12.50 -19.31 -2.22
C GLN A 142 13.60 -19.83 -3.15
N VAL A 143 13.92 -21.12 -3.04
CA VAL A 143 14.90 -21.79 -3.90
C VAL A 143 14.18 -22.90 -4.64
N THR A 144 14.03 -22.76 -5.95
CA THR A 144 13.26 -23.69 -6.79
C THR A 144 14.14 -24.25 -7.90
N PRO A 145 14.36 -25.58 -7.95
CA PRO A 145 14.98 -26.19 -9.12
C PRO A 145 14.13 -25.96 -10.36
N ILE A 146 14.77 -25.56 -11.46
CA ILE A 146 14.12 -25.39 -12.76
C ILE A 146 14.71 -26.38 -13.75
N SER A 147 13.82 -27.04 -14.47
CA SER A 147 14.17 -28.02 -15.50
C SER A 147 14.18 -27.36 -16.88
N GLU A 148 14.90 -27.97 -17.82
CA GLU A 148 14.81 -27.59 -19.23
C GLU A 148 13.39 -27.76 -19.77
N GLY A 149 12.97 -26.87 -20.67
CA GLY A 149 11.62 -26.90 -21.23
C GLY A 149 11.16 -25.57 -21.81
N GLN A 150 10.04 -25.63 -22.53
CA GLN A 150 9.30 -24.44 -22.99
C GLN A 150 8.28 -24.03 -21.94
N ASP A 151 7.97 -22.73 -21.86
CA ASP A 151 6.93 -22.15 -21.00
C ASP A 151 7.04 -22.62 -19.53
N VAL A 152 8.26 -22.56 -18.99
CA VAL A 152 8.56 -23.03 -17.62
C VAL A 152 8.08 -21.99 -16.62
N ALA A 153 6.93 -22.26 -16.00
CA ALA A 153 6.34 -21.41 -14.98
C ALA A 153 6.73 -21.86 -13.56
N VAL A 154 7.16 -20.89 -12.74
CA VAL A 154 7.49 -21.06 -11.33
C VAL A 154 6.64 -20.10 -10.51
N PRO A 155 5.82 -20.57 -9.55
CA PRO A 155 5.08 -19.68 -8.66
C PRO A 155 6.05 -18.95 -7.73
N ILE A 156 5.78 -17.69 -7.43
CA ILE A 156 6.46 -16.97 -6.36
C ILE A 156 5.64 -17.15 -5.10
N LEU A 157 6.24 -17.65 -4.03
CA LEU A 157 5.57 -17.86 -2.77
C LEU A 157 5.86 -16.71 -1.82
N ASP A 158 4.83 -16.25 -1.12
CA ASP A 158 5.02 -15.43 0.07
C ASP A 158 5.58 -16.35 1.16
N ALA A 159 6.83 -16.10 1.56
CA ALA A 159 7.52 -16.97 2.50
C ALA A 159 6.89 -16.97 3.90
N SER A 160 6.12 -15.94 4.28
CA SER A 160 5.46 -15.87 5.58
C SER A 160 4.18 -16.71 5.67
N THR A 161 3.44 -16.81 4.56
CA THR A 161 2.13 -17.49 4.52
C THR A 161 2.13 -18.77 3.70
N ASN A 162 3.22 -19.04 2.97
CA ASN A 162 3.30 -20.09 1.95
C ASN A 162 2.16 -20.02 0.92
N THR A 163 1.68 -18.81 0.64
CA THR A 163 0.64 -18.54 -0.36
C THR A 163 1.26 -18.00 -1.64
N ASN A 164 0.51 -18.06 -2.75
CA ASN A 164 0.99 -17.56 -4.03
C ASN A 164 1.03 -16.02 -4.03
N SER A 165 2.23 -15.45 -4.21
CA SER A 165 2.53 -14.02 -4.28
C SER A 165 2.86 -13.56 -5.70
N GLY A 166 2.85 -14.45 -6.68
CA GLY A 166 3.15 -14.12 -8.07
C GLY A 166 3.61 -15.32 -8.89
N SER A 167 4.24 -15.06 -10.03
CA SER A 167 4.81 -16.09 -10.89
C SER A 167 5.95 -15.55 -11.74
N ILE A 168 6.86 -16.44 -12.12
CA ILE A 168 7.94 -16.21 -13.07
C ILE A 168 7.79 -17.26 -14.16
N GLU A 169 7.71 -16.85 -15.42
CA GLU A 169 7.56 -17.74 -16.55
C GLU A 169 8.69 -17.50 -17.56
N PHE A 170 9.47 -18.54 -17.82
CA PHE A 170 10.52 -18.54 -18.83
C PHE A 170 9.96 -19.07 -20.14
N ALA A 171 10.13 -18.33 -21.24
CA ALA A 171 9.74 -18.81 -22.56
C ALA A 171 10.44 -20.13 -22.93
N ASN A 172 11.75 -20.24 -22.68
CA ASN A 172 12.50 -21.48 -22.91
C ASN A 172 13.73 -21.58 -22.00
N VAL A 173 13.79 -22.62 -21.17
CA VAL A 173 14.97 -23.00 -20.37
C VAL A 173 15.79 -24.02 -21.16
N THR A 174 17.02 -23.66 -21.52
CA THR A 174 17.94 -24.45 -22.35
C THR A 174 18.92 -25.30 -21.55
N ALA A 175 19.13 -24.99 -20.26
CA ALA A 175 19.83 -25.86 -19.33
C ALA A 175 19.23 -25.72 -17.92
N PRO A 176 19.09 -26.81 -17.16
CA PRO A 176 18.51 -26.76 -15.82
C PRO A 176 19.38 -25.95 -14.87
N GLY A 177 18.76 -25.49 -13.78
CA GLY A 177 19.43 -24.72 -12.74
C GLY A 177 18.51 -24.50 -11.55
N VAL A 178 18.77 -23.45 -10.80
CA VAL A 178 18.08 -23.05 -9.59
C VAL A 178 17.63 -21.60 -9.76
N LEU A 179 16.37 -21.35 -9.42
CA LEU A 179 15.80 -20.02 -9.29
C LEU A 179 15.77 -19.64 -7.81
N VAL A 180 16.28 -18.45 -7.49
CA VAL A 180 16.27 -17.89 -6.14
C VAL A 180 15.44 -16.60 -6.15
N VAL A 181 14.43 -16.53 -5.28
CA VAL A 181 13.60 -15.32 -5.07
C VAL A 181 13.75 -14.83 -3.64
N VAL A 182 14.02 -13.53 -3.49
CA VAL A 182 14.32 -12.86 -2.21
C VAL A 182 13.52 -11.56 -2.10
N ASP A 183 12.98 -11.30 -0.90
CA ASP A 183 12.44 -9.99 -0.53
C ASP A 183 13.56 -9.05 -0.10
N VAL A 184 13.69 -7.92 -0.81
CA VAL A 184 14.79 -6.97 -0.61
C VAL A 184 14.33 -5.76 0.20
N VAL A 185 15.22 -5.25 1.06
CA VAL A 185 15.06 -3.92 1.65
C VAL A 185 15.79 -2.92 0.77
N PRO A 186 15.09 -1.86 0.31
CA PRO A 186 15.76 -0.76 -0.33
C PRO A 186 16.66 -0.04 0.67
N ASP A 187 17.97 -0.06 0.43
CA ASP A 187 18.90 0.83 1.12
C ASP A 187 18.88 2.19 0.43
N SER A 188 18.28 3.20 1.06
CA SER A 188 18.18 4.54 0.49
C SER A 188 19.53 5.26 0.34
N THR A 189 20.60 4.72 0.93
CA THR A 189 21.98 5.20 0.73
C THR A 189 22.65 4.58 -0.49
N ASP A 190 22.11 3.48 -1.01
CA ASP A 190 22.56 2.82 -2.22
C ASP A 190 21.73 3.32 -3.42
N PRO A 191 22.36 3.96 -4.43
CA PRO A 191 21.68 4.43 -5.63
C PRO A 191 20.84 3.35 -6.34
N LEU A 192 21.19 2.07 -6.19
CA LEU A 192 20.43 0.94 -6.73
C LEU A 192 18.97 0.91 -6.26
N PHE A 193 18.69 1.42 -5.05
CA PHE A 193 17.36 1.40 -4.45
C PHE A 193 16.67 2.76 -4.39
N VAL A 194 17.27 3.80 -4.99
CA VAL A 194 16.62 5.10 -5.13
C VAL A 194 15.84 5.11 -6.46
N PRO A 195 14.51 5.03 -6.41
CA PRO A 195 13.75 5.07 -7.65
C PRO A 195 13.83 6.45 -8.33
N PRO A 196 13.52 6.54 -9.64
CA PRO A 196 13.39 7.80 -10.35
C PRO A 196 12.38 8.72 -9.65
N SER A 197 12.58 10.03 -9.73
CA SER A 197 11.72 11.01 -9.04
C SER A 197 10.23 10.97 -9.41
N SER A 198 9.89 10.33 -10.53
CA SER A 198 8.51 10.11 -10.97
C SER A 198 7.89 8.81 -10.47
N PHE A 199 8.61 8.00 -9.70
CA PHE A 199 8.17 6.71 -9.18
C PHE A 199 8.07 6.76 -7.66
N VAL A 200 6.89 6.40 -7.15
CA VAL A 200 6.60 6.30 -5.73
C VAL A 200 6.37 4.83 -5.42
N LEU A 201 7.11 4.30 -4.46
CA LEU A 201 6.91 2.94 -3.97
C LEU A 201 5.54 2.80 -3.32
N GLY A 202 4.98 1.60 -3.34
CA GLY A 202 3.85 1.28 -2.47
C GLY A 202 4.25 1.36 -0.99
N ASP A 203 3.26 1.46 -0.10
CA ASP A 203 3.45 1.38 1.35
C ASP A 203 2.69 0.16 1.92
N PRO A 204 3.38 -0.91 2.37
CA PRO A 204 4.83 -1.02 2.48
C PRO A 204 5.54 -1.20 1.13
N SER A 205 6.80 -0.75 1.06
CA SER A 205 7.63 -0.91 -0.14
C SER A 205 7.87 -2.37 -0.45
N THR A 206 7.80 -2.72 -1.74
CA THR A 206 7.97 -4.10 -2.23
C THR A 206 9.08 -4.13 -3.28
N TYR A 207 10.17 -4.80 -2.94
CA TYR A 207 11.27 -5.13 -3.84
C TYR A 207 11.48 -6.63 -3.87
N LYS A 208 11.66 -7.20 -5.06
CA LYS A 208 11.96 -8.61 -5.26
C LYS A 208 13.28 -8.75 -6.00
N SER A 209 14.19 -9.51 -5.44
CA SER A 209 15.37 -10.00 -6.16
C SER A 209 15.09 -11.40 -6.68
N ILE A 210 15.33 -11.60 -7.97
CA ILE A 210 15.09 -12.86 -8.70
C ILE A 210 16.39 -13.18 -9.44
N SER A 211 17.08 -14.24 -9.06
CA SER A 211 18.31 -14.69 -9.73
C SER A 211 18.23 -16.16 -10.12
N THR A 212 18.96 -16.54 -11.16
CA THR A 212 19.05 -17.94 -11.58
C THR A 212 20.38 -18.26 -12.24
N ASP A 213 20.83 -19.51 -12.09
CA ASP A 213 21.98 -20.07 -12.82
C ASP A 213 21.56 -20.96 -14.00
N ALA A 214 20.26 -21.13 -14.25
CA ALA A 214 19.78 -21.83 -15.43
C ALA A 214 20.07 -21.03 -16.70
N SER A 215 20.34 -21.74 -17.79
CA SER A 215 20.42 -21.11 -19.11
C SER A 215 19.03 -21.05 -19.71
N PHE A 216 18.64 -19.90 -20.26
CA PHE A 216 17.36 -19.71 -20.92
C PHE A 216 17.51 -18.84 -22.17
N SER A 217 16.46 -18.81 -23.00
CA SER A 217 16.37 -17.99 -24.21
C SER A 217 14.95 -17.43 -24.34
N GLY A 218 14.82 -16.27 -24.97
CA GLY A 218 13.55 -15.55 -25.05
C GLY A 218 13.28 -14.73 -23.79
N ASP A 219 12.02 -14.33 -23.64
CA ASP A 219 11.60 -13.43 -22.56
C ASP A 219 11.25 -14.18 -21.27
N ILE A 220 11.32 -13.45 -20.17
CA ILE A 220 10.79 -13.84 -18.86
C ILE A 220 9.58 -12.97 -18.56
N THR A 221 8.44 -13.59 -18.25
CA THR A 221 7.28 -12.89 -17.71
C THR A 221 7.30 -12.97 -16.20
N VAL A 222 7.35 -11.81 -15.53
CA VAL A 222 7.28 -11.71 -14.07
C VAL A 222 5.96 -11.08 -13.69
N CYS A 223 5.17 -11.77 -12.86
CA CYS A 223 3.93 -11.27 -12.30
C CYS A 223 4.03 -11.23 -10.78
N LEU A 224 3.74 -10.08 -10.17
CA LEU A 224 3.73 -9.90 -8.72
C LEU A 224 2.33 -9.52 -8.25
N SER A 225 1.86 -10.19 -7.20
CA SER A 225 0.66 -9.78 -6.49
C SER A 225 0.92 -8.47 -5.75
N TYR A 226 -0.10 -7.63 -5.64
CA TYR A 226 0.00 -6.35 -4.93
C TYR A 226 -1.21 -6.10 -4.06
N LEU A 227 -1.02 -5.33 -2.98
CA LEU A 227 -2.12 -4.88 -2.13
C LEU A 227 -2.64 -3.54 -2.67
N PRO A 228 -3.92 -3.42 -3.09
CA PRO A 228 -4.43 -2.17 -3.66
C PRO A 228 -4.33 -0.97 -2.70
N SER A 229 -4.44 -1.20 -1.39
CA SER A 229 -4.32 -0.14 -0.38
C SER A 229 -2.89 0.36 -0.17
N ALA A 230 -1.88 -0.32 -0.74
CA ALA A 230 -0.49 0.15 -0.68
C ALA A 230 -0.22 1.31 -1.63
N PHE A 231 -1.18 1.67 -2.50
CA PHE A 231 -1.02 2.72 -3.49
C PHE A 231 -2.08 3.82 -3.30
N PRO A 232 -1.77 5.09 -3.61
CA PRO A 232 -2.75 6.18 -3.54
C PRO A 232 -3.97 5.92 -4.44
N LEU A 233 -5.14 6.41 -4.02
CA LEU A 233 -6.36 6.25 -4.81
C LEU A 233 -6.22 6.88 -6.19
N GLY A 234 -6.70 6.16 -7.21
CA GLY A 234 -6.66 6.63 -8.60
C GLY A 234 -5.33 6.36 -9.32
N THR A 235 -4.34 5.82 -8.61
CA THR A 235 -3.07 5.39 -9.22
C THR A 235 -3.16 3.95 -9.74
N ARG A 236 -2.18 3.56 -10.56
CA ARG A 236 -2.06 2.20 -11.09
C ARG A 236 -0.71 1.63 -10.69
N PRO A 237 -0.67 0.39 -10.17
CA PRO A 237 0.59 -0.25 -9.84
C PRO A 237 1.41 -0.48 -11.10
N ARG A 238 2.73 -0.35 -10.94
CA ARG A 238 3.74 -0.50 -11.96
C ARG A 238 4.81 -1.45 -11.47
N LEU A 239 5.25 -2.33 -12.37
CA LEU A 239 6.41 -3.19 -12.16
C LEU A 239 7.60 -2.56 -12.88
N TYR A 240 8.60 -2.18 -12.10
CA TYR A 240 9.85 -1.67 -12.63
C TYR A 240 10.95 -2.74 -12.49
N ASN A 241 11.82 -2.81 -13.48
CA ASN A 241 13.03 -3.64 -13.46
C ASN A 241 14.26 -2.72 -13.51
N PHE A 242 15.27 -3.05 -12.72
CA PHE A 242 16.52 -2.29 -12.71
C PHE A 242 17.51 -2.90 -13.70
N VAL A 243 17.81 -2.18 -14.77
CA VAL A 243 18.69 -2.63 -15.86
C VAL A 243 19.63 -1.50 -16.23
N ASP A 244 20.92 -1.80 -16.39
CA ASP A 244 21.96 -0.84 -16.78
C ASP A 244 21.95 0.44 -15.93
N GLU A 245 21.87 0.27 -14.60
CA GLU A 245 21.82 1.35 -13.60
C GLU A 245 20.56 2.25 -13.67
N VAL A 246 19.51 1.83 -14.38
CA VAL A 246 18.27 2.60 -14.54
C VAL A 246 17.05 1.74 -14.24
N TRP A 247 16.11 2.30 -13.47
CA TRP A 247 14.78 1.71 -13.29
C TRP A 247 13.93 1.95 -14.53
N VAL A 248 13.51 0.86 -15.18
CA VAL A 248 12.68 0.87 -16.38
C VAL A 248 11.30 0.30 -16.06
N ASP A 249 10.23 1.00 -16.46
CA ASP A 249 8.87 0.45 -16.37
C ASP A 249 8.72 -0.70 -17.36
N VAL A 250 8.53 -1.91 -16.83
CA VAL A 250 8.35 -3.13 -17.63
C VAL A 250 6.89 -3.60 -17.60
N THR A 251 5.98 -2.80 -17.06
CA THR A 251 4.56 -3.14 -16.91
C THR A 251 3.91 -3.43 -18.26
N THR A 252 3.52 -4.69 -18.48
CA THR A 252 2.76 -5.11 -19.66
C THR A 252 1.28 -5.30 -19.36
N ARG A 253 0.94 -5.68 -18.12
CA ARG A 253 -0.43 -5.93 -17.70
C ARG A 253 -0.64 -5.59 -16.23
N VAL A 254 -1.79 -4.99 -15.93
CA VAL A 254 -2.31 -4.83 -14.56
C VAL A 254 -3.68 -5.48 -14.52
N ASP A 255 -3.90 -6.40 -13.59
CA ASP A 255 -5.16 -7.06 -13.32
C ASP A 255 -5.71 -6.59 -11.96
N PRO A 256 -6.69 -5.68 -11.92
CA PRO A 256 -7.24 -5.20 -10.67
C PRO A 256 -8.28 -6.16 -10.06
N ALA A 257 -8.80 -7.13 -10.83
CA ALA A 257 -9.77 -8.11 -10.33
C ALA A 257 -9.07 -9.24 -9.56
N ALA A 258 -7.89 -9.63 -10.02
CA ALA A 258 -6.94 -10.46 -9.29
C ALA A 258 -5.66 -9.64 -9.11
N PRO A 259 -5.50 -8.88 -7.99
CA PRO A 259 -4.49 -7.82 -7.80
C PRO A 259 -3.07 -8.25 -8.16
N LEU A 260 -2.74 -8.15 -9.45
CA LEU A 260 -1.54 -8.68 -10.07
C LEU A 260 -1.02 -7.68 -11.09
N VAL A 261 0.29 -7.45 -11.08
CA VAL A 261 0.97 -6.66 -12.10
C VAL A 261 2.06 -7.51 -12.74
N CYS A 262 2.08 -7.53 -14.07
CA CYS A 262 3.02 -8.32 -14.85
C CYS A 262 3.89 -7.43 -15.72
N GLY A 263 5.11 -7.89 -15.96
CA GLY A 263 6.05 -7.32 -16.89
C GLY A 263 6.86 -8.38 -17.62
N VAL A 264 7.42 -8.00 -18.77
CA VAL A 264 8.23 -8.88 -19.62
C VAL A 264 9.64 -8.33 -19.67
N VAL A 265 10.63 -9.17 -19.40
CA VAL A 265 12.04 -8.80 -19.29
C VAL A 265 12.95 -9.83 -19.93
N THR A 266 14.17 -9.43 -20.28
CA THR A 266 15.20 -10.33 -20.82
C THR A 266 16.36 -10.55 -19.85
N SER A 267 16.32 -9.94 -18.67
CA SER A 267 17.34 -10.02 -17.63
C SER A 267 16.70 -10.11 -16.25
N SER A 268 17.45 -10.68 -15.30
CA SER A 268 17.10 -10.73 -13.89
C SER A 268 17.27 -9.37 -13.20
N SER A 269 16.32 -9.04 -12.31
CA SER A 269 16.44 -8.41 -10.98
C SER A 269 17.48 -7.31 -10.68
N PRO A 270 17.15 -6.29 -9.85
CA PRO A 270 15.97 -6.22 -8.97
C PRO A 270 14.69 -5.65 -9.60
N PHE A 271 13.56 -6.05 -9.03
CA PHE A 271 12.23 -5.53 -9.35
C PHE A 271 11.66 -4.70 -8.21
N ALA A 272 10.92 -3.65 -8.54
CA ALA A 272 10.20 -2.82 -7.58
C ALA A 272 8.74 -2.65 -8.00
N LEU A 273 7.84 -2.65 -7.00
CA LEU A 273 6.45 -2.25 -7.17
C LEU A 273 6.26 -0.82 -6.68
N GLY A 274 5.66 0.00 -7.54
CA GLY A 274 5.32 1.37 -7.23
C GLY A 274 4.21 1.88 -8.11
N THR A 275 4.08 3.19 -8.17
CA THR A 275 3.22 3.91 -9.09
C THR A 275 3.98 5.11 -9.63
N VAL A 276 3.53 5.63 -10.76
CA VAL A 276 3.92 6.99 -11.15
C VAL A 276 3.30 8.01 -10.18
N THR A 277 3.98 9.13 -9.96
CA THR A 277 3.41 10.26 -9.22
C THR A 277 2.14 10.76 -9.92
N SER A 278 1.06 10.93 -9.15
CA SER A 278 -0.12 11.64 -9.61
C SER A 278 0.24 13.09 -9.96
N PRO A 279 -0.28 13.67 -11.05
CA PRO A 279 -0.04 15.09 -11.33
C PRO A 279 -0.64 15.95 -10.23
N THR A 280 0.09 16.99 -9.80
CA THR A 280 -0.51 17.99 -8.92
C THR A 280 -1.63 18.75 -9.65
N VAL A 281 -2.83 18.79 -9.06
CA VAL A 281 -4.01 19.47 -9.62
C VAL A 281 -4.64 20.44 -8.62
N LEU A 282 -5.15 21.56 -9.13
CA LEU A 282 -6.13 22.40 -8.44
C LEU A 282 -7.49 22.18 -9.10
N ALA A 283 -8.44 21.69 -8.31
CA ALA A 283 -9.74 21.29 -8.81
C ALA A 283 -10.85 21.81 -7.89
N GLN A 284 -12.00 22.10 -8.50
CA GLN A 284 -13.23 22.42 -7.80
C GLN A 284 -14.42 21.86 -8.57
N ALA A 285 -15.20 20.99 -7.92
CA ALA A 285 -16.46 20.50 -8.41
C ALA A 285 -17.63 21.29 -7.83
N TYR A 286 -18.69 21.50 -8.61
CA TYR A 286 -19.87 22.20 -8.13
C TYR A 286 -21.10 21.93 -8.98
N LEU A 287 -22.25 22.25 -8.39
CA LEU A 287 -23.56 22.20 -9.02
C LEU A 287 -24.07 23.63 -9.25
N LYS A 288 -24.89 23.81 -10.29
CA LYS A 288 -25.63 25.07 -10.47
C LYS A 288 -26.77 25.25 -9.48
N SER A 289 -27.32 24.15 -8.99
CA SER A 289 -28.40 24.10 -8.01
C SER A 289 -28.25 22.81 -7.23
N LEU A 290 -28.48 22.86 -5.92
CA LEU A 290 -28.50 21.67 -5.06
C LEU A 290 -29.86 20.97 -5.08
N LEU A 291 -30.89 21.65 -5.58
CA LEU A 291 -32.28 21.19 -5.55
C LEU A 291 -32.79 20.92 -6.96
N HIS A 292 -33.33 19.71 -7.18
CA HIS A 292 -33.81 19.29 -8.50
C HIS A 292 -35.11 18.47 -8.43
N HIS A 293 -35.95 18.62 -9.46
CA HIS A 293 -37.21 17.88 -9.56
C HIS A 293 -37.05 16.56 -10.33
N PRO A 294 -37.77 15.49 -9.96
CA PRO A 294 -37.83 14.24 -10.72
C PRO A 294 -38.13 14.48 -12.20
N GLY A 295 -37.51 13.68 -13.08
CA GLY A 295 -37.65 13.82 -14.54
C GLY A 295 -36.90 14.99 -15.17
N ARG A 296 -36.08 15.74 -14.41
CA ARG A 296 -35.22 16.82 -14.93
C ARG A 296 -33.76 16.38 -15.04
N ARG A 297 -32.96 17.19 -15.74
CA ARG A 297 -31.51 17.03 -15.81
C ARG A 297 -30.84 18.04 -14.90
N PHE A 298 -29.75 17.63 -14.27
CA PHE A 298 -28.82 18.52 -13.61
C PHE A 298 -27.43 18.39 -14.22
N THR A 299 -26.53 19.29 -13.84
CA THR A 299 -25.17 19.30 -14.37
C THR A 299 -24.18 19.53 -13.25
N VAL A 300 -23.24 18.60 -13.13
CA VAL A 300 -22.05 18.74 -12.32
C VAL A 300 -20.97 19.38 -13.17
N PHE A 301 -20.30 20.38 -12.63
CA PHE A 301 -19.16 21.05 -13.23
C PHE A 301 -17.91 20.66 -12.46
N LEU A 302 -16.79 20.55 -13.16
CA LEU A 302 -15.47 20.54 -12.58
C LEU A 302 -14.63 21.56 -13.33
N ASP A 303 -14.06 22.49 -12.58
CA ASP A 303 -12.99 23.36 -13.05
C ASP A 303 -11.67 22.78 -12.54
N LEU A 304 -10.76 22.47 -13.46
CA LEU A 304 -9.52 21.71 -13.22
C LEU A 304 -8.33 22.48 -13.79
N LEU A 305 -7.28 22.67 -13.00
CA LEU A 305 -6.00 23.20 -13.41
C LEU A 305 -4.93 22.16 -13.08
N ILE A 306 -4.20 21.72 -14.10
CA ILE A 306 -3.10 20.76 -13.94
C ILE A 306 -1.80 21.56 -13.85
N LEU A 307 -1.10 21.42 -12.73
CA LEU A 307 0.11 22.18 -12.42
C LEU A 307 1.37 21.52 -12.99
N GLU A 308 1.34 20.19 -13.15
CA GLU A 308 2.48 19.40 -13.58
C GLU A 308 2.11 18.47 -14.74
N ARG A 309 3.06 18.19 -15.63
CA ARG A 309 2.76 17.34 -16.78
C ARG A 309 2.61 15.91 -16.29
N PRO A 310 1.43 15.27 -16.46
CA PRO A 310 1.27 13.89 -16.04
C PRO A 310 2.09 12.97 -16.95
N GLN A 311 2.66 11.93 -16.35
CA GLN A 311 3.33 10.87 -17.09
C GLN A 311 2.33 9.93 -17.76
N GLU A 312 1.09 9.90 -17.28
CA GLU A 312 0.02 9.03 -17.76
C GLU A 312 -1.29 9.77 -18.00
N ASP A 313 -2.18 9.12 -18.74
CA ASP A 313 -3.51 9.66 -18.97
C ASP A 313 -4.27 9.84 -17.65
N VAL A 314 -4.80 11.05 -17.43
CA VAL A 314 -5.51 11.38 -16.19
C VAL A 314 -6.96 10.98 -16.30
N VAL A 315 -7.43 10.13 -15.40
CA VAL A 315 -8.84 9.77 -15.31
C VAL A 315 -9.59 10.81 -14.46
N VAL A 316 -10.72 11.27 -14.98
CA VAL A 316 -11.64 12.17 -14.30
C VAL A 316 -13.00 11.52 -14.23
N SER A 317 -13.50 11.23 -13.04
CA SER A 317 -14.77 10.53 -12.88
C SER A 317 -15.78 11.31 -12.05
N CYS A 318 -17.05 10.97 -12.29
CA CYS A 318 -18.17 11.34 -11.44
C CYS A 318 -18.95 10.06 -11.15
N LEU A 319 -19.00 9.68 -9.88
CA LEU A 319 -19.68 8.50 -9.35
C LEU A 319 -20.98 8.92 -8.65
N LEU A 320 -22.05 8.19 -8.91
CA LEU A 320 -23.35 8.30 -8.24
C LEU A 320 -23.38 7.29 -7.09
N GLY A 321 -23.80 7.70 -5.90
CA GLY A 321 -24.06 6.79 -4.78
C GLY A 321 -23.01 6.75 -3.67
N GLY A 322 -21.79 7.23 -3.93
CA GLY A 322 -20.69 7.27 -2.95
C GLY A 322 -20.21 5.88 -2.47
N ASN A 323 -18.95 5.77 -2.06
CA ASN A 323 -18.48 4.56 -1.37
C ASN A 323 -19.17 4.48 0.01
N SER A 324 -19.86 3.37 0.26
CA SER A 324 -20.75 3.17 1.41
C SER A 324 -20.08 2.99 2.78
N SER A 325 -18.83 3.43 2.97
CA SER A 325 -18.07 3.21 4.22
C SER A 325 -17.73 4.48 5.01
N ALA A 326 -18.05 5.69 4.53
CA ALA A 326 -17.57 6.94 5.15
C ALA A 326 -18.66 8.00 5.46
N LEU A 327 -19.94 7.63 5.49
CA LEU A 327 -21.00 8.52 6.00
C LEU A 327 -21.34 8.18 7.46
N HIS A 328 -20.31 8.19 8.30
CA HIS A 328 -20.42 8.65 9.67
C HIS A 328 -19.35 9.73 9.85
N VAL A 329 -19.72 10.98 9.53
CA VAL A 329 -18.98 12.14 9.99
C VAL A 329 -19.96 13.07 10.65
N GLU A 330 -19.71 13.23 11.94
CA GLU A 330 -20.29 14.16 12.88
C GLU A 330 -20.33 15.59 12.34
N GLY A 331 -21.36 16.32 12.78
CA GLY A 331 -21.16 17.68 13.28
C GLY A 331 -20.79 18.77 12.27
N GLN A 332 -21.83 19.44 11.78
CA GLN A 332 -21.98 20.91 11.66
C GLN A 332 -22.57 21.34 10.31
N ALA A 333 -23.88 21.11 10.17
CA ALA A 333 -24.74 21.94 9.31
C ALA A 333 -26.17 21.96 9.89
N THR A 334 -26.31 22.36 11.14
CA THR A 334 -27.59 22.73 11.73
C THR A 334 -27.84 24.22 11.52
N TRP A 335 -28.72 24.57 10.59
CA TRP A 335 -29.93 25.39 10.84
C TRP A 335 -30.59 25.82 9.53
N LEU A 336 -31.76 25.25 9.27
CA LEU A 336 -33.03 25.93 8.94
C LEU A 336 -33.89 24.96 8.14
N LEU A 337 -34.87 24.36 8.83
CA LEU A 337 -36.28 24.25 8.44
C LEU A 337 -36.92 23.18 9.35
N GLN A 338 -37.47 23.65 10.47
CA GLN A 338 -38.47 22.89 11.21
C GLN A 338 -39.70 22.69 10.31
N GLY A 339 -40.00 21.44 10.00
CA GLY A 339 -41.21 21.04 9.30
C GLY A 339 -41.35 19.53 9.35
N ARG A 340 -42.25 19.05 10.22
CA ARG A 340 -42.59 17.64 10.45
C ARG A 340 -42.68 16.83 9.15
N SER A 341 -41.84 15.80 8.99
CA SER A 341 -42.23 14.59 8.27
C SER A 341 -41.37 13.39 8.71
N THR A 342 -41.97 12.51 9.49
CA THR A 342 -41.44 11.17 9.79
C THR A 342 -41.72 10.27 8.58
N LYS A 343 -40.82 10.25 7.59
CA LYS A 343 -40.79 9.18 6.59
C LYS A 343 -39.37 8.67 6.43
N VAL A 344 -39.20 7.41 6.82
CA VAL A 344 -38.01 6.59 6.57
C VAL A 344 -37.64 6.69 5.08
N PHE A 345 -36.46 7.24 4.78
CA PHE A 345 -35.96 7.40 3.42
C PHE A 345 -35.70 6.02 2.80
N LYS A 346 -36.51 5.63 1.81
CA LYS A 346 -36.21 4.48 0.96
C LYS A 346 -35.05 4.85 0.03
N ARG A 347 -33.92 4.11 0.13
CA ARG A 347 -32.84 4.08 -0.87
C ARG A 347 -33.44 3.78 -2.24
N ALA A 348 -33.21 4.65 -3.22
CA ALA A 348 -33.49 4.32 -4.62
C ALA A 348 -32.43 3.31 -5.09
N ARG A 349 -32.87 2.12 -5.56
CA ARG A 349 -31.98 1.19 -6.27
C ARG A 349 -31.66 1.78 -7.65
N LEU A 350 -30.38 1.82 -8.04
CA LEU A 350 -29.97 2.20 -9.38
C LEU A 350 -30.23 1.04 -10.35
N GLY A 351 -30.69 1.42 -11.54
CA GLY A 351 -31.28 0.63 -12.60
C GLY A 351 -31.95 1.58 -13.59
N ASP A 352 -32.24 1.13 -14.80
CA ASP A 352 -32.57 1.90 -16.02
C ASP A 352 -33.57 3.07 -15.92
N GLU A 353 -34.27 3.24 -14.80
CA GLU A 353 -35.30 4.26 -14.57
C GLU A 353 -34.95 5.33 -13.51
N ALA A 354 -33.86 5.22 -12.74
CA ALA A 354 -33.59 6.11 -11.59
C ALA A 354 -32.59 7.25 -11.86
N LEU A 355 -31.41 6.97 -12.41
CA LEU A 355 -30.39 7.97 -12.71
C LEU A 355 -29.60 7.52 -13.94
N SER A 356 -29.36 8.42 -14.91
CA SER A 356 -28.51 8.06 -16.06
C SER A 356 -27.67 9.23 -16.58
N PHE A 357 -26.39 8.97 -16.81
CA PHE A 357 -25.52 9.89 -17.53
C PHE A 357 -25.93 9.95 -19.02
N LYS A 358 -26.27 11.13 -19.53
CA LYS A 358 -26.66 11.30 -20.95
C LYS A 358 -25.53 11.84 -21.82
N ARG A 359 -24.63 12.67 -21.28
CA ARG A 359 -23.47 13.25 -22.01
C ARG A 359 -22.52 13.97 -21.05
N GLY A 360 -21.22 13.93 -21.33
CA GLY A 360 -20.27 14.93 -20.81
C GLY A 360 -19.63 15.76 -21.91
N VAL A 361 -19.22 16.99 -21.59
CA VAL A 361 -18.55 17.90 -22.54
C VAL A 361 -17.35 18.53 -21.85
N LEU A 362 -16.15 18.18 -22.31
CA LEU A 362 -14.90 18.87 -21.98
C LEU A 362 -14.77 20.10 -22.91
N LYS A 363 -14.48 21.28 -22.35
CA LYS A 363 -14.09 22.45 -23.16
C LYS A 363 -12.74 22.98 -22.71
N PRO A 364 -11.65 22.65 -23.41
CA PRO A 364 -10.45 23.48 -23.37
C PRO A 364 -10.58 24.59 -24.41
N ASN A 365 -10.04 25.77 -24.12
CA ASN A 365 -10.15 26.92 -25.04
C ASN A 365 -9.32 26.75 -26.34
N THR A 366 -8.45 25.73 -26.43
CA THR A 366 -7.58 25.48 -27.62
C THR A 366 -7.25 24.00 -27.91
N TRP A 367 -7.75 23.04 -27.13
CA TRP A 367 -7.42 21.60 -27.28
C TRP A 367 -8.70 20.78 -27.57
N LYS A 368 -8.67 19.91 -28.59
CA LYS A 368 -9.80 19.03 -28.99
C LYS A 368 -9.33 17.58 -29.14
N PRO A 369 -8.90 16.90 -28.07
CA PRO A 369 -8.52 15.50 -28.15
C PRO A 369 -9.76 14.63 -28.40
N LYS A 370 -9.57 13.49 -29.07
CA LYS A 370 -10.58 12.43 -29.08
C LYS A 370 -10.60 11.79 -27.68
N LEU A 371 -11.42 12.34 -26.80
CA LEU A 371 -11.57 11.81 -25.44
C LEU A 371 -12.22 10.42 -25.48
N ARG A 372 -11.67 9.51 -24.69
CA ARG A 372 -12.31 8.24 -24.37
C ARG A 372 -13.10 8.45 -23.08
N TYR A 373 -14.32 7.93 -23.03
CA TYR A 373 -15.10 7.90 -21.81
C TYR A 373 -15.54 6.46 -21.54
N ILE A 374 -15.54 6.09 -20.27
CA ILE A 374 -16.12 4.84 -19.79
C ILE A 374 -17.39 5.23 -19.06
N LYS A 375 -18.49 4.58 -19.41
CA LYS A 375 -19.78 4.77 -18.75
C LYS A 375 -20.24 3.42 -18.21
N THR A 376 -20.38 3.35 -16.90
CA THR A 376 -21.08 2.26 -16.20
C THR A 376 -22.47 2.73 -15.78
N GLU A 377 -23.19 1.94 -15.00
CA GLU A 377 -24.49 2.35 -14.44
C GLU A 377 -24.34 3.56 -13.51
N ASP A 378 -23.26 3.57 -12.71
CA ASP A 378 -23.09 4.50 -11.59
C ASP A 378 -21.94 5.50 -11.82
N GLU A 379 -21.07 5.28 -12.82
CA GLU A 379 -19.89 6.10 -13.08
C GLU A 379 -19.84 6.61 -14.52
N LEU A 380 -19.44 7.87 -14.69
CA LEU A 380 -18.96 8.39 -15.96
C LEU A 380 -17.55 8.95 -15.82
N ALA A 381 -16.58 8.21 -16.35
CA ALA A 381 -15.16 8.56 -16.34
C ALA A 381 -14.70 9.05 -17.73
N TRP A 382 -13.85 10.07 -17.72
CA TRP A 382 -13.16 10.61 -18.89
C TRP A 382 -11.67 10.36 -18.76
N THR A 383 -11.01 9.99 -19.85
CA THR A 383 -9.55 9.84 -19.90
C THR A 383 -8.95 11.03 -20.63
N LEU A 384 -8.16 11.83 -19.93
CA LEU A 384 -7.42 12.98 -20.45
C LEU A 384 -6.02 12.53 -20.90
N PRO A 385 -5.68 12.59 -22.19
CA PRO A 385 -4.40 12.06 -22.63
C PRO A 385 -3.20 12.91 -22.17
N ALA A 386 -2.21 12.27 -21.55
CA ALA A 386 -1.02 12.94 -21.00
C ALA A 386 -0.34 13.87 -22.00
N GLY A 387 -0.08 13.35 -23.21
CA GLY A 387 0.63 14.07 -24.27
C GLY A 387 -0.10 15.29 -24.81
N GLY A 388 -1.39 15.48 -24.50
CA GLY A 388 -2.17 16.63 -24.96
C GLY A 388 -2.48 17.68 -23.89
N ILE A 389 -2.08 17.45 -22.64
CA ILE A 389 -2.31 18.41 -21.55
C ILE A 389 -1.36 19.60 -21.71
N VAL A 390 -1.95 20.80 -21.72
CA VAL A 390 -1.27 22.09 -21.69
C VAL A 390 -1.25 22.61 -20.25
N LEU A 391 -0.05 22.82 -19.71
CA LEU A 391 0.14 23.34 -18.35
C LEU A 391 -0.36 24.78 -18.21
N GLY A 392 -0.85 25.14 -17.02
CA GLY A 392 -1.34 26.48 -16.71
C GLY A 392 -2.67 26.85 -17.38
N LYS A 393 -3.31 25.92 -18.10
CA LYS A 393 -4.66 26.10 -18.66
C LYS A 393 -5.70 25.45 -17.76
N SER A 394 -6.81 26.14 -17.57
CA SER A 394 -7.99 25.59 -16.90
C SER A 394 -8.85 24.77 -17.87
N TYR A 395 -9.24 23.59 -17.42
CA TYR A 395 -10.11 22.64 -18.09
C TYR A 395 -11.46 22.64 -17.41
N LYS A 396 -12.53 22.71 -18.20
CA LYS A 396 -13.90 22.62 -17.68
C LYS A 396 -14.57 21.36 -18.14
N ILE A 397 -14.95 20.51 -17.20
CA ILE A 397 -15.66 19.25 -17.42
C ILE A 397 -17.09 19.41 -16.96
N LYS A 398 -18.03 18.83 -17.71
CA LYS A 398 -19.47 18.92 -17.42
C LYS A 398 -20.07 17.54 -17.53
N TRP A 399 -20.68 17.04 -16.47
CA TRP A 399 -21.48 15.81 -16.49
C TRP A 399 -22.96 16.16 -16.49
N ARG A 400 -23.71 15.73 -17.50
CA ARG A 400 -25.17 15.88 -17.54
C ARG A 400 -25.84 14.60 -17.07
N ILE A 401 -26.51 14.70 -15.93
CA ILE A 401 -27.15 13.58 -15.25
C ILE A 401 -28.66 13.77 -15.34
N TYR A 402 -29.37 12.73 -15.76
CA TYR A 402 -30.83 12.72 -15.78
C TYR A 402 -31.35 12.09 -14.49
N LEU A 403 -32.25 12.79 -13.81
CA LEU A 403 -32.98 12.31 -12.66
C LEU A 403 -34.27 11.63 -13.14
N GLY A 404 -34.42 10.36 -12.80
CA GLY A 404 -35.60 9.55 -13.10
C GLY A 404 -36.88 10.15 -12.52
N ARG A 405 -38.02 9.85 -13.15
CA ARG A 405 -39.33 10.30 -12.66
C ARG A 405 -39.77 9.54 -11.40
N ALA A 406 -39.24 8.33 -11.21
CA ALA A 406 -39.55 7.47 -10.08
C ALA A 406 -38.77 7.83 -8.80
N VAL A 407 -37.82 8.77 -8.85
CA VAL A 407 -37.06 9.19 -7.67
C VAL A 407 -37.95 9.99 -6.73
N ALA A 408 -38.00 9.58 -5.47
CA ALA A 408 -38.87 10.19 -4.48
C ALA A 408 -38.43 11.61 -4.12
N SER A 409 -39.40 12.47 -3.83
CA SER A 409 -39.14 13.76 -3.18
C SER A 409 -38.48 13.54 -1.81
N GLY A 410 -37.51 14.37 -1.48
CA GLY A 410 -36.65 14.27 -0.30
C GLY A 410 -35.42 13.38 -0.47
N THR A 411 -35.29 12.60 -1.56
CA THR A 411 -34.10 11.75 -1.76
C THR A 411 -32.84 12.62 -1.89
N GLU A 412 -31.82 12.30 -1.10
CA GLU A 412 -30.48 12.84 -1.26
C GLU A 412 -29.64 11.90 -2.11
N LEU A 413 -28.96 12.48 -3.10
CA LEU A 413 -28.14 11.77 -4.06
C LEU A 413 -26.69 12.19 -3.86
N PRO A 414 -25.87 11.36 -3.19
CA PRO A 414 -24.44 11.62 -3.06
C PRO A 414 -23.76 11.42 -4.42
N LEU A 415 -22.81 12.31 -4.70
CA LEU A 415 -21.97 12.33 -5.88
C LEU A 415 -20.53 12.43 -5.42
N THR A 416 -19.65 11.65 -6.02
CA THR A 416 -18.21 11.76 -5.79
C THR A 416 -17.55 12.14 -7.11
N VAL A 417 -16.86 13.27 -7.15
CA VAL A 417 -16.05 13.69 -8.29
C VAL A 417 -14.59 13.43 -7.93
N SER A 418 -13.84 12.81 -8.84
CA SER A 418 -12.42 12.55 -8.62
C SER A 418 -11.57 12.86 -9.85
N VAL A 419 -10.34 13.32 -9.59
CA VAL A 419 -9.29 13.54 -10.59
C VAL A 419 -7.94 13.25 -9.96
N ALA A 420 -7.22 12.26 -10.48
CA ALA A 420 -6.00 11.78 -9.82
C ALA A 420 -6.30 11.48 -8.33
N GLU A 421 -5.55 12.07 -7.40
CA GLU A 421 -5.76 11.94 -5.95
C GLU A 421 -6.80 12.93 -5.38
N TRP A 422 -7.23 13.92 -6.16
CA TRP A 422 -8.21 14.90 -5.70
C TRP A 422 -9.62 14.32 -5.74
N ILE A 423 -10.37 14.47 -4.64
CA ILE A 423 -11.75 13.99 -4.49
C ILE A 423 -12.61 15.08 -3.85
N GLU A 424 -13.82 15.28 -4.37
CA GLU A 424 -14.85 16.11 -3.76
C GLU A 424 -16.20 15.41 -3.77
N ASN A 425 -16.88 15.44 -2.62
CA ASN A 425 -18.23 14.90 -2.46
C ASN A 425 -19.27 16.01 -2.55
N LEU A 426 -20.29 15.80 -3.37
CA LEU A 426 -21.42 16.70 -3.55
C LEU A 426 -22.73 15.97 -3.21
N VAL A 427 -23.77 16.71 -2.82
CA VAL A 427 -25.11 16.14 -2.58
C VAL A 427 -26.15 16.91 -3.38
N VAL A 428 -27.02 16.17 -4.06
CA VAL A 428 -28.21 16.72 -4.73
C VAL A 428 -29.46 16.28 -4.00
N SER A 429 -30.30 17.22 -3.60
CA SER A 429 -31.59 16.95 -2.99
C SER A 429 -32.70 16.96 -4.04
N VAL A 430 -33.54 15.93 -4.01
CA VAL A 430 -34.71 15.80 -4.89
C VAL A 430 -35.91 16.47 -4.22
N LYS A 431 -36.62 17.33 -4.96
CA LYS A 431 -37.83 18.02 -4.49
C LYS A 431 -39.09 17.58 -5.18
#